data_AF-A0A0F9E5S4-F1
#
_entry.id   AF-A0A0F9E5S4-F1
#
_cell.length_a   1.000
_cell.length_b   1.000
_cell.length_c   1.000
_cell.angle_alpha   90.00
_cell.angle_beta   90.00
_cell.angle_gamma   90.00
#
_symmetry.space_group_name_H-M   'P 1'
#
loop_
_entity.id
_entity.type
_entity.pdbx_description
1 polymer ?
#
loop_
_entity_poly.entity_id
_entity_poly.type
_entity_poly.pdbx_seq_one_letter_code
_entity_poly.pdbx_strand_id
1 'polypeptide(L)'
;TPMSFSTKGGVDADGLRANSILEKLDRMNLYRIAAQKTPFAVPVKESFRFTSGFGPRWGRMHNGTDFAASLGTPIYSTADGVVIHSGWSSGFGKLVKIQHEFGIQTYYAHMSKLRVKKGQRVSRGERIGDMGTTGRSTGVHLHYEVRVGGKPVNPMTYIKAAKDVF
;
A
#
# COMPACT_ATOMS: atom_id res chain seq x y z
N THR A 1 35.40 -4.52 -9.90
CA THR A 1 36.63 -3.88 -10.41
C THR A 1 36.25 -2.97 -11.55
N PRO A 2 36.38 -1.64 -11.44
CA PRO A 2 36.08 -0.75 -12.54
C PRO A 2 37.27 -0.74 -13.52
N MET A 3 36.99 -1.05 -14.77
CA MET A 3 37.87 -0.87 -15.94
C MET A 3 37.23 0.23 -16.79
N SER A 4 37.90 1.10 -17.54
CA SER A 4 39.29 1.52 -17.69
C SER A 4 39.15 2.80 -18.54
N PHE A 5 39.80 3.91 -18.17
CA PHE A 5 39.74 5.14 -18.96
C PHE A 5 40.58 4.99 -20.22
N SER A 6 39.94 5.07 -21.40
CA SER A 6 40.63 5.17 -22.69
C SER A 6 40.79 6.63 -23.09
N THR A 7 42.02 6.96 -23.47
CA THR A 7 42.53 8.29 -23.78
C THR A 7 42.25 8.68 -25.24
N LYS A 8 41.02 9.10 -25.54
CA LYS A 8 40.71 10.00 -26.66
C LYS A 8 39.46 10.80 -26.30
N GLY A 9 39.54 12.12 -26.44
CA GLY A 9 38.59 13.09 -25.90
C GLY A 9 37.14 12.89 -26.36
N GLY A 10 36.23 13.10 -25.41
CA GLY A 10 34.79 13.04 -25.58
C GLY A 10 34.20 11.91 -24.76
N VAL A 11 33.26 12.23 -23.87
CA VAL A 11 32.36 11.24 -23.27
C VAL A 11 31.76 10.45 -24.43
N ASP A 12 32.12 9.17 -24.55
CA ASP A 12 31.65 8.31 -25.63
C ASP A 12 30.12 8.28 -25.59
N ALA A 13 29.50 8.78 -26.66
CA ALA A 13 28.06 8.94 -26.77
C ALA A 13 27.36 7.59 -26.56
N ASP A 14 28.01 6.50 -26.95
CA ASP A 14 27.51 5.14 -26.77
C ASP A 14 27.61 4.68 -25.31
N GLY A 15 28.67 5.06 -24.59
CA GLY A 15 28.78 4.83 -23.14
C GLY A 15 27.74 5.60 -22.33
N LEU A 16 27.46 6.86 -22.68
CA LEU A 16 26.37 7.64 -22.07
C LEU A 16 24.99 7.05 -22.39
N ARG A 17 24.79 6.57 -23.62
CA ARG A 17 23.55 5.94 -24.05
C ARG A 17 23.33 4.61 -23.33
N ALA A 18 24.36 3.78 -23.21
CA ALA A 18 24.34 2.53 -22.47
C ALA A 18 24.02 2.75 -20.98
N ASN A 19 24.65 3.75 -20.34
CA ASN A 19 24.34 4.11 -18.95
C ASN A 19 22.89 4.59 -18.79
N SER A 20 22.38 5.40 -19.73
CA SER A 20 20.98 5.85 -19.69
C SER A 20 19.98 4.70 -19.89
N ILE A 21 20.34 3.68 -20.66
CA ILE A 21 19.52 2.49 -20.89
C ILE A 21 19.55 1.60 -19.64
N LEU A 22 20.71 1.41 -19.01
CA LEU A 22 20.85 0.68 -17.76
C LEU A 22 20.07 1.34 -16.62
N GLU A 23 20.15 2.66 -16.47
CA GLU A 23 19.34 3.41 -15.50
C GLU A 23 17.84 3.25 -15.76
N LYS A 24 17.40 3.30 -17.02
CA LYS A 24 15.99 3.09 -17.39
C LYS A 24 15.54 1.65 -17.12
N LEU A 25 16.39 0.66 -17.37
CA LEU A 25 16.11 -0.75 -17.10
C LEU A 25 16.04 -1.04 -15.60
N ASP A 26 16.93 -0.46 -14.80
CA ASP A 26 16.87 -0.54 -13.34
C ASP A 26 15.63 0.16 -12.80
N ARG A 27 15.27 1.31 -13.36
CA ARG A 27 14.01 2.01 -13.03
C ARG A 27 12.80 1.15 -13.42
N MET A 28 12.81 0.51 -14.58
CA MET A 28 11.74 -0.40 -15.03
C MET A 28 11.64 -1.64 -14.14
N ASN A 29 12.77 -2.23 -13.75
CA ASN A 29 12.79 -3.35 -12.82
C ASN A 29 12.29 -2.92 -11.44
N LEU A 30 12.67 -1.74 -10.96
CA LEU A 30 12.12 -1.13 -9.75
C LEU A 30 10.61 -0.89 -9.86
N TYR A 31 10.11 -0.38 -10.99
CA TYR A 31 8.68 -0.20 -11.21
C TYR A 31 7.93 -1.52 -11.33
N ARG A 32 8.54 -2.56 -11.90
CA ARG A 32 7.98 -3.92 -12.00
C ARG A 32 7.92 -4.62 -10.65
N ILE A 33 9.00 -4.50 -9.87
CA ILE A 33 9.08 -5.03 -8.51
C ILE A 33 8.13 -4.27 -7.58
N ALA A 34 8.04 -2.95 -7.74
CA ALA A 34 6.99 -2.15 -7.13
C ALA A 34 5.63 -2.72 -7.56
N ALA A 35 5.28 -2.75 -8.85
CA ALA A 35 4.01 -3.25 -9.42
C ALA A 35 3.51 -4.59 -8.80
N GLN A 36 4.43 -5.48 -8.43
CA GLN A 36 4.10 -6.77 -7.81
C GLN A 36 4.01 -6.71 -6.28
N LYS A 37 4.81 -5.85 -5.61
CA LYS A 37 4.99 -5.85 -4.15
C LYS A 37 4.38 -4.64 -3.43
N THR A 38 3.85 -3.66 -4.15
CA THR A 38 3.14 -2.49 -3.58
C THR A 38 1.63 -2.74 -3.51
N PRO A 39 0.91 -2.10 -2.57
CA PRO A 39 -0.50 -2.36 -2.31
C PRO A 39 -1.41 -1.75 -3.37
N PHE A 40 -1.49 -2.43 -4.50
CA PHE A 40 -2.16 -1.99 -5.72
C PHE A 40 -3.60 -2.47 -5.84
N ALA A 41 -3.99 -3.46 -5.06
CA ALA A 41 -5.39 -3.88 -5.04
C ALA A 41 -6.22 -2.92 -4.19
N VAL A 42 -7.45 -2.67 -4.63
CA VAL A 42 -8.46 -2.05 -3.77
C VAL A 42 -8.80 -3.06 -2.66
N PRO A 43 -8.76 -2.68 -1.37
CA PRO A 43 -8.99 -3.61 -0.26
C PRO A 43 -10.43 -4.11 -0.15
N VAL A 44 -11.36 -3.52 -0.92
CA VAL A 44 -12.77 -3.87 -1.01
C VAL A 44 -13.10 -4.20 -2.46
N LYS A 45 -13.54 -5.43 -2.73
CA LYS A 45 -13.88 -5.91 -4.08
C LYS A 45 -15.35 -5.74 -4.45
N GLU A 46 -16.22 -5.68 -3.44
CA GLU A 46 -17.66 -5.42 -3.63
C GLU A 46 -17.91 -3.94 -3.97
N SER A 47 -19.15 -3.60 -4.35
CA SER A 47 -19.54 -2.21 -4.55
C SER A 47 -19.34 -1.40 -3.27
N PHE A 48 -18.52 -0.35 -3.35
CA PHE A 48 -18.25 0.54 -2.24
C PHE A 48 -18.38 2.01 -2.66
N ARG A 49 -18.60 2.89 -1.69
CA ARG A 49 -18.51 4.34 -1.86
C ARG A 49 -17.21 4.84 -1.25
N PHE A 50 -16.42 5.58 -2.03
CA PHE A 50 -15.33 6.38 -1.49
C PHE A 50 -15.92 7.54 -0.69
N THR A 51 -15.76 7.51 0.63
CA THR A 51 -16.35 8.53 1.51
C THR A 51 -15.36 9.63 1.87
N SER A 52 -14.05 9.33 1.84
CA SER A 52 -13.06 10.25 2.36
C SER A 52 -11.63 9.88 1.90
N GLY A 53 -10.91 10.82 1.28
CA GLY A 53 -9.47 10.70 0.97
C GLY A 53 -8.50 11.21 2.03
N PHE A 54 -7.21 10.96 1.78
CA PHE A 54 -6.09 11.43 2.59
C PHE A 54 -5.93 12.95 2.58
N GLY A 55 -5.61 13.56 3.73
CA GLY A 55 -5.27 14.99 3.81
C GLY A 55 -5.89 15.75 4.99
N PRO A 56 -5.57 17.05 5.14
CA PRO A 56 -6.08 17.89 6.23
C PRO A 56 -7.60 18.11 6.15
N ARG A 57 -8.30 18.00 7.27
CA ARG A 57 -9.75 18.25 7.40
C ARG A 57 -10.11 18.82 8.76
N TRP A 58 -10.86 19.91 8.77
CA TRP A 58 -11.38 20.52 10.00
C TRP A 58 -10.30 20.68 11.09
N GLY A 59 -9.08 21.09 10.68
CA GLY A 59 -7.93 21.25 11.56
C GLY A 59 -7.20 19.96 11.99
N ARG A 60 -7.56 18.79 11.46
CA ARG A 60 -6.89 17.50 11.75
C ARG A 60 -6.50 16.74 10.49
N MET A 61 -5.36 16.06 10.53
CA MET A 61 -4.89 15.24 9.40
C MET A 61 -5.66 13.91 9.32
N HIS A 62 -6.25 13.62 8.17
CA HIS A 62 -6.76 12.29 7.84
C HIS A 62 -5.64 11.46 7.19
N ASN A 63 -5.11 10.48 7.93
CA ASN A 63 -3.91 9.71 7.56
C ASN A 63 -4.19 8.55 6.59
N GLY A 64 -5.42 8.39 6.14
CA GLY A 64 -5.85 7.27 5.31
C GLY A 64 -6.91 7.64 4.30
N THR A 65 -7.65 6.63 3.86
CA THR A 65 -8.76 6.73 2.94
C THR A 65 -9.87 5.82 3.42
N ASP A 66 -11.11 6.30 3.35
CA ASP A 66 -12.27 5.59 3.84
C ASP A 66 -13.13 5.05 2.70
N PHE A 67 -13.48 3.78 2.82
CA PHE A 67 -14.33 3.05 1.90
C PHE A 67 -15.56 2.55 2.66
N ALA A 68 -16.75 3.05 2.31
CA ALA A 68 -18.00 2.62 2.92
C ALA A 68 -18.67 1.53 2.07
N ALA A 69 -19.11 0.46 2.74
CA ALA A 69 -19.91 -0.61 2.19
C ALA A 69 -20.76 -1.23 3.32
N SER A 70 -21.49 -2.30 3.04
CA SER A 70 -22.33 -2.99 4.01
C SER A 70 -21.51 -3.59 5.17
N LEU A 71 -22.14 -3.73 6.33
CA LEU A 71 -21.53 -4.42 7.48
C LEU A 71 -21.15 -5.84 7.08
N GLY A 72 -19.93 -6.28 7.42
CA GLY A 72 -19.45 -7.62 7.10
C GLY A 72 -18.83 -7.76 5.71
N THR A 73 -18.82 -6.70 4.88
CA THR A 73 -18.15 -6.70 3.57
C THR A 73 -16.72 -7.24 3.70
N PRO A 74 -16.29 -8.23 2.91
CA PRO A 74 -14.94 -8.78 2.98
C PRO A 74 -13.87 -7.73 2.69
N ILE A 75 -12.82 -7.71 3.51
CA ILE A 75 -11.64 -6.88 3.34
C ILE A 75 -10.44 -7.76 2.99
N TYR A 76 -9.66 -7.33 2.00
CA TYR A 76 -8.57 -8.08 1.43
C TYR A 76 -7.21 -7.40 1.60
N SER A 77 -6.15 -8.19 1.74
CA SER A 77 -4.78 -7.68 1.70
C SER A 77 -4.48 -7.10 0.32
N THR A 78 -3.89 -5.92 0.29
CA THR A 78 -3.60 -5.19 -0.95
C THR A 78 -2.28 -5.62 -1.62
N ALA A 79 -1.42 -6.32 -0.89
CA ALA A 79 -0.16 -6.91 -1.35
C ALA A 79 0.25 -8.12 -0.48
N ASP A 80 1.24 -8.88 -0.92
CA ASP A 80 1.85 -9.95 -0.12
C ASP A 80 2.55 -9.36 1.12
N GLY A 81 2.51 -10.06 2.26
CA GLY A 81 3.18 -9.56 3.46
C GLY A 81 3.03 -10.44 4.69
N VAL A 82 3.43 -9.89 5.83
CA VAL A 82 3.33 -10.52 7.15
C VAL A 82 2.48 -9.65 8.06
N VAL A 83 1.47 -10.24 8.69
CA VAL A 83 0.63 -9.55 9.67
C VAL A 83 1.47 -9.21 10.90
N ILE A 84 1.72 -7.93 11.13
CA ILE A 84 2.49 -7.44 12.30
C ILE A 84 1.58 -7.06 13.48
N HIS A 85 0.28 -6.86 13.23
CA HIS A 85 -0.74 -6.63 14.25
C HIS A 85 -2.09 -7.16 13.79
N SER A 86 -2.82 -7.81 14.69
CA SER A 86 -4.23 -8.19 14.50
C SER A 86 -4.91 -8.16 15.86
N GLY A 87 -5.72 -7.13 16.12
CA GLY A 87 -6.39 -6.94 17.40
C GLY A 87 -6.90 -5.52 17.60
N TRP A 88 -7.35 -5.21 18.82
CA TRP A 88 -7.80 -3.87 19.17
C TRP A 88 -6.64 -2.86 19.18
N SER A 89 -6.86 -1.63 18.71
CA SER A 89 -5.86 -0.56 18.71
C SER A 89 -6.51 0.82 18.84
N SER A 90 -6.82 1.21 20.08
CA SER A 90 -7.31 2.56 20.42
C SER A 90 -8.41 3.04 19.46
N GLY A 91 -8.32 4.26 18.93
CA GLY A 91 -9.27 4.85 18.00
C GLY A 91 -9.48 4.08 16.69
N PHE A 92 -8.57 3.19 16.27
CA PHE A 92 -8.78 2.35 15.09
C PHE A 92 -9.78 1.20 15.33
N GLY A 93 -10.10 0.88 16.57
CA GLY A 93 -10.93 -0.29 16.89
C GLY A 93 -10.19 -1.58 16.56
N LYS A 94 -10.88 -2.55 15.95
CA LYS A 94 -10.24 -3.76 15.44
C LYS A 94 -9.42 -3.43 14.20
N LEU A 95 -8.14 -3.72 14.28
CA LEU A 95 -7.13 -3.31 13.31
C LEU A 95 -6.30 -4.52 12.87
N VAL A 96 -6.05 -4.61 11.57
CA VAL A 96 -4.97 -5.42 11.00
C VAL A 96 -3.89 -4.49 10.46
N LYS A 97 -2.63 -4.79 10.75
CA LYS A 97 -1.47 -4.15 10.13
C LYS A 97 -0.63 -5.21 9.43
N ILE A 98 -0.28 -4.95 8.18
CA ILE A 98 0.55 -5.86 7.37
C ILE A 98 1.84 -5.13 7.01
N GLN A 99 2.97 -5.79 7.27
CA GLN A 99 4.28 -5.38 6.77
C GLN A 99 4.49 -6.03 5.42
N HIS A 100 4.73 -5.20 4.41
CA HIS A 100 5.12 -5.60 3.08
C HIS A 100 6.62 -5.39 2.89
N GLU A 101 7.12 -5.68 1.70
CA GLU A 101 8.50 -5.36 1.34
C GLU A 101 8.73 -3.85 1.20
N PHE A 102 10.01 -3.45 1.08
CA PHE A 102 10.44 -2.06 0.91
C PHE A 102 9.98 -1.09 2.02
N GLY A 103 9.77 -1.61 3.24
CA GLY A 103 9.39 -0.78 4.38
C GLY A 103 7.96 -0.22 4.30
N ILE A 104 7.10 -0.83 3.49
CA ILE A 104 5.70 -0.43 3.30
C ILE A 104 4.81 -1.17 4.30
N GLN A 105 3.87 -0.46 4.91
CA GLN A 105 2.84 -1.04 5.76
C GLN A 105 1.46 -0.63 5.31
N THR A 106 0.49 -1.54 5.48
CA THR A 106 -0.93 -1.23 5.27
C THR A 106 -1.73 -1.49 6.52
N TYR A 107 -2.67 -0.58 6.81
CA TYR A 107 -3.49 -0.58 8.01
C TYR A 107 -4.95 -0.71 7.58
N TYR A 108 -5.70 -1.61 8.24
CA TYR A 108 -7.11 -1.90 7.96
C TYR A 108 -7.91 -1.80 9.25
N ALA A 109 -8.59 -0.69 9.45
CA ALA A 109 -9.23 -0.34 10.71
C ALA A 109 -10.75 -0.49 10.68
N HIS A 110 -11.37 -0.26 11.84
CA HIS A 110 -12.81 -0.28 12.10
C HIS A 110 -13.48 -1.63 11.80
N MET A 111 -12.72 -2.72 11.70
CA MET A 111 -13.25 -4.03 11.31
C MET A 111 -14.27 -4.57 12.31
N SER A 112 -15.24 -5.37 11.83
CA SER A 112 -16.16 -6.12 12.68
C SER A 112 -15.54 -7.45 13.11
N LYS A 113 -14.79 -8.10 12.22
CA LYS A 113 -14.14 -9.39 12.44
C LYS A 113 -12.73 -9.40 11.86
N LEU A 114 -11.81 -9.99 12.62
CA LEU A 114 -10.42 -10.24 12.20
C LEU A 114 -10.31 -11.72 11.80
N ARG A 115 -9.75 -12.00 10.63
CA ARG A 115 -9.62 -13.38 10.10
C ARG A 115 -8.18 -13.88 10.03
N VAL A 116 -7.23 -13.02 10.39
CA VAL A 116 -5.80 -13.31 10.40
C VAL A 116 -5.20 -13.03 11.77
N LYS A 117 -4.05 -13.66 12.06
CA LYS A 117 -3.34 -13.51 13.34
C LYS A 117 -1.96 -12.87 13.12
N LYS A 118 -1.41 -12.24 14.16
CA LYS A 118 -0.02 -11.74 14.13
C LYS A 118 0.94 -12.88 13.79
N GLY A 119 1.90 -12.61 12.90
CA GLY A 119 2.88 -13.57 12.38
C GLY A 119 2.41 -14.33 11.14
N GLN A 120 1.13 -14.27 10.77
CA GLN A 120 0.61 -14.93 9.57
C GLN A 120 1.15 -14.25 8.30
N ARG A 121 1.64 -15.05 7.35
CA ARG A 121 1.90 -14.61 5.98
C ARG A 121 0.58 -14.55 5.23
N VAL A 122 0.38 -13.48 4.47
CA VAL A 122 -0.83 -13.28 3.66
C VAL A 122 -0.45 -12.92 2.23
N SER A 123 -1.24 -13.40 1.29
CA SER A 123 -1.09 -13.07 -0.13
C SER A 123 -1.96 -11.87 -0.53
N ARG A 124 -1.57 -11.19 -1.61
CA ARG A 124 -2.40 -10.18 -2.27
C ARG A 124 -3.76 -10.78 -2.61
N GLY A 125 -4.82 -10.09 -2.21
CA GLY A 125 -6.20 -10.52 -2.43
C GLY A 125 -6.69 -11.58 -1.44
N GLU A 126 -5.91 -11.97 -0.43
CA GLU A 126 -6.37 -12.82 0.68
C GLU A 126 -7.32 -12.04 1.59
N ARG A 127 -8.42 -12.67 2.01
CA ARG A 127 -9.40 -12.05 2.92
C ARG A 127 -8.84 -12.00 4.33
N ILE A 128 -8.65 -10.80 4.87
CA ILE A 128 -8.01 -10.57 6.17
C ILE A 128 -9.00 -10.22 7.28
N GLY A 129 -10.21 -9.80 6.93
CA GLY A 129 -11.23 -9.42 7.89
C GLY A 129 -12.50 -8.97 7.21
N ASP A 130 -13.42 -8.42 8.00
CA ASP A 130 -14.74 -8.00 7.57
C ASP A 130 -15.01 -6.55 8.03
N MET A 131 -15.64 -5.76 7.17
CA MET A 131 -15.93 -4.35 7.40
C MET A 131 -16.84 -4.17 8.62
N GLY A 132 -16.64 -3.08 9.36
CA GLY A 132 -17.38 -2.80 10.57
C GLY A 132 -17.44 -1.31 10.90
N THR A 133 -17.68 -1.03 12.17
CA THR A 133 -17.71 0.32 12.74
C THR A 133 -17.12 0.35 14.15
N THR A 134 -16.06 -0.43 14.40
CA THR A 134 -15.44 -0.50 15.73
C THR A 134 -14.47 0.66 15.98
N GLY A 135 -14.20 0.99 17.25
CA GLY A 135 -13.33 2.12 17.60
C GLY A 135 -14.02 3.46 17.37
N ARG A 136 -13.24 4.47 16.96
CA ARG A 136 -13.75 5.82 16.70
C ARG A 136 -14.24 5.93 15.25
N SER A 137 -15.46 5.44 15.02
CA SER A 137 -16.12 5.40 13.72
C SER A 137 -17.51 6.04 13.81
N THR A 138 -17.93 6.77 12.78
CA THR A 138 -19.25 7.40 12.68
C THR A 138 -20.25 6.60 11.83
N GLY A 139 -19.82 5.48 11.24
CA GLY A 139 -20.66 4.61 10.42
C GLY A 139 -19.86 3.45 9.85
N VAL A 140 -20.52 2.50 9.17
CA VAL A 140 -19.82 1.33 8.61
C VAL A 140 -18.89 1.76 7.48
N HIS A 141 -17.58 1.58 7.69
CA HIS A 141 -16.54 1.83 6.69
C HIS A 141 -15.24 1.10 7.03
N LEU A 142 -14.39 0.95 6.03
CA LEU A 142 -12.97 0.63 6.20
C LEU A 142 -12.17 1.92 6.17
N HIS A 143 -11.42 2.20 7.23
CA HIS A 143 -10.32 3.18 7.17
C HIS A 143 -9.03 2.47 6.80
N TYR A 144 -8.45 2.86 5.67
CA TYR A 144 -7.29 2.25 5.05
C TYR A 144 -6.12 3.23 4.97
N GLU A 145 -4.97 2.86 5.53
CA GLU A 145 -3.74 3.65 5.39
C GLU A 145 -2.66 2.86 4.65
N VAL A 146 -1.84 3.59 3.89
CA VAL A 146 -0.55 3.14 3.40
C VAL A 146 0.50 3.96 4.12
N ARG A 147 1.55 3.30 4.64
CA ARG A 147 2.66 3.95 5.32
C ARG A 147 3.98 3.51 4.69
N VAL A 148 4.90 4.45 4.52
CA VAL A 148 6.27 4.20 4.04
C VAL A 148 7.24 4.75 5.06
N GLY A 149 8.14 3.90 5.56
CA GLY A 149 9.05 4.30 6.65
C GLY A 149 8.30 4.80 7.90
N GLY A 150 7.12 4.23 8.17
CA GLY A 150 6.26 4.59 9.31
C GLY A 150 5.39 5.84 9.12
N LYS A 151 5.62 6.64 8.07
CA LYS A 151 4.85 7.85 7.78
C LYS A 151 3.64 7.55 6.89
N PRO A 152 2.42 8.03 7.23
CA PRO A 152 1.26 7.95 6.35
C PRO A 152 1.49 8.67 5.03
N VAL A 153 1.10 8.02 3.94
CA VAL A 153 1.14 8.57 2.58
C VAL A 153 -0.22 8.41 1.94
N ASN A 154 -0.52 9.21 0.91
CA ASN A 154 -1.80 9.11 0.21
C ASN A 154 -1.96 7.71 -0.44
N PRO A 155 -2.93 6.89 0.02
CA PRO A 155 -3.12 5.54 -0.53
C PRO A 155 -3.51 5.55 -2.02
N MET A 156 -4.19 6.61 -2.47
CA MET A 156 -4.68 6.71 -3.84
C MET A 156 -3.55 6.82 -4.88
N THR A 157 -2.37 7.30 -4.48
CA THR A 157 -1.18 7.33 -5.37
C THR A 157 -0.78 5.91 -5.77
N TYR A 158 -0.88 4.95 -4.83
CA TYR A 158 -0.59 3.55 -5.08
C TYR A 158 -1.74 2.92 -5.87
N ILE A 159 -2.99 3.06 -5.40
CA ILE A 159 -4.15 2.43 -6.04
C ILE A 159 -4.33 2.88 -7.51
N LYS A 160 -4.04 4.14 -7.86
CA LYS A 160 -4.12 4.61 -9.26
C LYS A 160 -3.01 4.06 -10.14
N ALA A 161 -1.76 4.04 -9.65
CA ALA A 161 -0.65 3.45 -10.39
C ALA A 161 -0.85 1.95 -10.72
N ALA A 162 -1.73 1.25 -9.99
CA ALA A 162 -2.16 -0.11 -10.35
C ALA A 162 -2.95 -0.18 -11.66
N LYS A 163 -3.81 0.81 -11.91
CA LYS A 163 -4.79 0.81 -13.01
C LYS A 163 -4.18 1.22 -14.35
N ASP A 164 -3.04 1.91 -14.30
CA ASP A 164 -2.35 2.39 -15.50
C ASP A 164 -1.31 1.39 -16.03
N VAL A 165 -1.08 0.29 -15.29
CA VAL A 165 -0.03 -0.71 -15.57
C VAL A 165 -0.60 -2.10 -15.87
N PHE A 166 -1.86 -2.37 -15.51
CA PHE A 166 -2.60 -3.61 -15.79
C PHE A 166 -3.97 -3.28 -16.37
#